data_AF-A0A090X5F8-F1
#
_entry.id   AF-A0A090X5F8-F1
#
_cell.length_a   1.000
_cell.length_b   1.000
_cell.length_c   1.000
_cell.angle_alpha   90.00
_cell.angle_beta   90.00
_cell.angle_gamma   90.00
#
_symmetry.space_group_name_H-M   'P 1'
#
loop_
_entity.id
_entity.type
_entity.pdbx_description
1 polymer ?
#
loop_
_entity_poly.entity_id
_entity_poly.type
_entity_poly.pdbx_seq_one_letter_code
_entity_poly.pdbx_strand_id
1 'polypeptide(L)'
;MHRQIAFWGDFGAASFYDVNSELARAIERVEVRAYACLVEDVLGLVRENDMNTELLEKWQKLIANCTDVDVKTRPTFSEILEALDEF
;
A
#
# COMPACT_ATOMS: atom_id res chain seq x y z
N MET A 1 -12.18 -9.33 -16.69
CA MET A 1 -11.26 -8.76 -15.68
C MET A 1 -9.84 -8.93 -16.23
N HIS A 2 -9.23 -7.88 -16.79
CA HIS A 2 -7.87 -7.96 -17.32
C HIS A 2 -6.89 -7.80 -16.14
N ARG A 3 -6.15 -8.86 -15.81
CA ARG A 3 -5.15 -8.82 -14.73
C ARG A 3 -3.82 -8.36 -15.33
N GLN A 4 -3.51 -7.07 -15.20
CA GLN A 4 -2.16 -6.58 -15.48
C GLN A 4 -1.26 -6.94 -14.30
N ILE A 5 -0.10 -7.52 -14.60
CA ILE A 5 0.90 -7.93 -13.62
C ILE A 5 2.10 -7.02 -13.80
N ALA A 6 2.46 -6.28 -12.77
CA ALA A 6 3.67 -5.49 -12.71
C ALA A 6 4.67 -6.16 -11.77
N PHE A 7 5.92 -6.36 -12.21
CA PHE A 7 7.01 -6.90 -11.39
C PHE A 7 7.98 -5.78 -11.03
N TRP A 8 8.20 -5.61 -9.73
CA TRP A 8 9.01 -4.52 -9.19
C TRP A 8 10.25 -5.14 -8.56
N GLY A 9 11.36 -5.12 -9.30
CA GLY A 9 12.57 -5.87 -8.92
C GLY A 9 13.27 -5.38 -7.65
N ASP A 10 13.01 -4.14 -7.21
CA ASP A 10 13.71 -3.51 -6.08
C ASP A 10 12.81 -3.28 -4.84
N PHE A 11 11.48 -3.32 -4.97
CA PHE A 11 10.52 -3.09 -3.87
C PHE A 11 10.20 -4.34 -3.03
N GLY A 12 11.06 -5.37 -3.07
CA GLY A 12 10.84 -6.61 -2.32
C GLY A 12 12.10 -7.41 -2.00
N ALA A 13 13.28 -6.94 -2.39
CA ALA A 13 14.55 -7.65 -2.15
C ALA A 13 15.07 -7.48 -0.71
N ALA A 14 14.54 -6.52 0.06
CA ALA A 14 14.97 -6.24 1.44
C ALA A 14 14.13 -6.95 2.52
N SER A 15 13.03 -7.62 2.15
CA SER A 15 11.99 -8.05 3.09
C SER A 15 12.11 -9.50 3.59
N PHE A 16 13.27 -10.15 3.46
CA PHE A 16 13.50 -11.42 4.15
C PHE A 16 13.73 -11.15 5.64
N TYR A 17 12.64 -11.04 6.39
CA TYR A 17 12.65 -10.99 7.84
C TYR A 17 11.95 -12.21 8.42
N ASP A 18 12.37 -12.61 9.62
CA ASP A 18 11.69 -13.68 10.35
C ASP A 18 10.30 -13.20 10.76
N VAL A 19 9.26 -13.80 10.17
CA VAL A 19 7.86 -13.49 10.46
C VAL A 19 7.45 -13.82 11.90
N ASN A 20 8.24 -14.65 12.59
CA ASN A 20 8.03 -14.99 14.00
C ASN A 20 8.82 -14.08 14.95
N SER A 21 9.64 -13.17 14.42
CA SER A 21 10.35 -12.19 15.23
C SER A 21 9.39 -11.17 15.83
N GLU A 22 9.73 -10.67 17.03
CA GLU A 22 9.02 -9.56 17.66
C GLU A 22 9.00 -8.30 16.78
N LEU A 23 9.99 -8.15 15.89
CA LEU A 23 10.11 -7.04 14.95
C LEU A 23 9.28 -7.22 13.67
N ALA A 24 8.73 -8.41 13.42
CA ALA A 24 8.03 -8.74 12.17
C ALA A 24 6.93 -7.73 11.83
N ARG A 25 6.15 -7.31 12.84
CA ARG A 25 5.07 -6.32 12.67
C ARG A 25 5.58 -4.91 12.45
N ALA A 26 6.70 -4.54 13.07
CA ALA A 26 7.30 -3.24 12.84
C ALA A 26 7.87 -3.14 11.42
N ILE A 27 8.52 -4.20 10.96
CA ILE A 27 9.08 -4.30 9.60
C ILE A 27 7.95 -4.26 8.57
N GLU A 28 6.89 -5.06 8.76
CA GLU A 28 5.69 -5.05 7.89
C GLU A 28 5.15 -3.63 7.70
N ARG A 29 5.07 -2.82 8.77
CA ARG A 29 4.54 -1.45 8.71
C ARG A 29 5.51 -0.43 8.09
N VAL A 30 6.79 -0.76 7.96
CA VAL A 30 7.72 -0.01 7.11
C VAL A 30 7.45 -0.31 5.65
N GLU A 31 7.22 -1.59 5.31
CA GLU A 31 6.90 -2.01 3.95
C GLU A 31 5.54 -1.45 3.49
N VAL A 32 4.54 -1.38 4.38
CA VAL A 32 3.25 -0.74 4.11
C VAL A 32 3.41 0.73 3.73
N ARG A 33 4.35 1.44 4.35
CA ARG A 33 4.66 2.84 4.00
C ARG A 33 5.27 2.92 2.60
N ALA A 34 6.22 2.03 2.29
CA ALA A 34 6.85 1.99 0.97
C ALA A 34 5.81 1.68 -0.13
N TYR A 35 4.92 0.73 0.13
CA TYR A 35 3.77 0.43 -0.73
C TYR A 35 2.87 1.66 -0.96
N ALA A 36 2.56 2.43 0.08
CA ALA A 36 1.70 3.59 -0.08
C ALA A 36 2.33 4.72 -0.90
N CYS A 37 3.62 5.01 -0.70
CA CYS A 37 4.37 5.93 -1.56
C CYS A 37 4.34 5.48 -3.03
N LEU A 38 4.43 4.16 -3.23
CA LEU A 38 4.32 3.57 -4.56
C LEU A 38 2.99 3.82 -5.25
N VAL A 39 1.91 3.56 -4.52
CA VAL A 39 0.56 3.74 -5.00
C VAL A 39 0.30 5.22 -5.27
N GLU A 40 0.79 6.12 -4.42
CA GLU A 40 0.72 7.56 -4.61
C GLU A 40 1.40 8.00 -5.92
N ASP A 41 2.64 7.54 -6.17
CA ASP A 41 3.37 7.83 -7.40
C ASP A 41 2.63 7.32 -8.65
N VAL A 42 2.09 6.09 -8.60
CA VAL A 42 1.32 5.50 -9.70
C VAL A 42 0.02 6.26 -9.93
N LEU A 43 -0.68 6.64 -8.86
CA LEU A 43 -1.93 7.40 -8.93
C LEU A 43 -1.71 8.76 -9.57
N GLY A 44 -0.56 9.39 -9.30
CA GLY A 44 -0.15 10.66 -9.92
C GLY A 44 0.11 10.57 -11.44
N LEU A 45 0.28 9.37 -12.00
CA LEU A 45 0.40 9.17 -13.45
C LEU A 45 -0.95 9.04 -14.15
N VAL A 46 -2.03 8.78 -13.41
CA VAL A 46 -3.38 8.65 -13.97
C VAL A 46 -3.96 10.03 -14.22
N ARG A 47 -4.53 10.25 -15.41
CA ARG A 47 -5.14 11.54 -15.75
C ARG A 47 -6.40 11.74 -14.92
N GLU A 48 -6.62 12.96 -14.43
CA GLU A 48 -7.79 13.31 -13.59
C GLU A 48 -9.13 12.95 -14.25
N ASN A 49 -9.23 13.05 -15.58
CA ASN A 49 -10.45 12.72 -16.33
C ASN A 49 -10.71 11.21 -16.48
N ASP A 50 -9.71 10.36 -16.19
CA ASP A 50 -9.80 8.91 -16.36
C ASP A 50 -10.22 8.19 -15.06
N MET A 51 -10.37 8.92 -13.94
CA MET A 51 -10.78 8.34 -12.65
C MET A 51 -12.08 8.93 -12.10
N ASN A 52 -12.88 8.05 -11.50
CA ASN A 52 -14.01 8.44 -10.67
C ASN A 52 -13.51 9.12 -9.38
N THR A 53 -14.07 10.28 -9.04
CA THR A 53 -13.77 11.04 -7.82
C THR A 53 -13.93 10.20 -6.55
N GLU A 54 -14.95 9.34 -6.46
CA GLU A 54 -15.17 8.48 -5.29
C GLU A 54 -14.05 7.44 -5.13
N LEU A 55 -13.58 6.86 -6.25
CA LEU A 55 -12.48 5.90 -6.24
C LEU A 55 -11.16 6.59 -5.87
N LEU A 56 -10.94 7.81 -6.35
CA LEU A 56 -9.79 8.63 -5.98
C LEU A 56 -9.77 8.92 -4.47
N GLU A 57 -10.90 9.28 -3.88
CA GLU A 57 -11.01 9.50 -2.43
C GLU A 57 -10.73 8.23 -1.63
N LYS A 58 -11.23 7.06 -2.07
CA LYS A 58 -10.91 5.75 -1.45
C LYS A 58 -9.39 5.50 -1.46
N TRP A 59 -8.72 5.72 -2.60
CA TRP A 59 -7.27 5.57 -2.71
C TRP A 59 -6.49 6.55 -1.84
N GLN A 60 -6.86 7.83 -1.85
CA GLN A 60 -6.23 8.85 -1.01
C GLN A 60 -6.35 8.52 0.48
N LYS A 61 -7.52 8.03 0.91
CA LYS A 61 -7.74 7.59 2.29
C LYS A 61 -6.85 6.38 2.65
N LEU A 62 -6.74 5.41 1.76
CA LEU A 62 -5.88 4.24 1.97
C LEU A 62 -4.40 4.66 2.08
N ILE A 63 -3.92 5.53 1.19
CA ILE A 63 -2.56 6.07 1.21
C ILE A 63 -2.31 6.81 2.54
N ALA A 64 -3.25 7.65 2.98
CA ALA A 64 -3.13 8.40 4.23
C ALA A 64 -2.98 7.46 5.44
N ASN A 65 -3.79 6.40 5.53
CA ASN A 65 -3.72 5.43 6.62
C ASN A 65 -2.38 4.66 6.63
N CYS A 66 -1.85 4.35 5.45
CA CYS A 66 -0.57 3.64 5.31
C CYS A 66 0.64 4.56 5.53
N THR A 67 0.47 5.88 5.42
CA THR A 67 1.51 6.91 5.57
C THR A 67 1.47 7.64 6.92
N ASP A 68 0.69 7.15 7.88
CA ASP A 68 0.63 7.72 9.23
C ASP A 68 2.03 7.86 9.86
N VAL A 69 2.22 8.96 10.59
CA VAL A 69 3.44 9.27 11.34
C VAL A 69 3.63 8.26 12.47
N ASP A 70 2.55 7.82 13.12
CA ASP A 70 2.60 6.73 14.08
C ASP A 70 2.70 5.40 13.33
N VAL A 71 3.90 4.79 13.37
CA VAL A 71 4.12 3.47 12.76
C VAL A 71 3.13 2.45 13.31
N LYS A 72 2.61 2.59 14.54
CA LYS A 72 1.72 1.59 15.13
C LYS A 72 0.28 1.64 14.63
N THR A 73 -0.15 2.75 14.05
CA THR A 73 -1.52 2.92 13.53
C THR A 73 -1.65 2.47 12.08
N ARG A 74 -0.52 2.30 11.38
CA ARG A 74 -0.52 1.79 10.00
C ARG A 74 -1.15 0.40 9.94
N PRO A 75 -2.02 0.14 8.95
CA PRO A 75 -2.61 -1.17 8.73
C PRO A 75 -1.54 -2.19 8.35
N THR A 76 -1.85 -3.46 8.54
CA THR A 76 -1.12 -4.61 8.01
C THR A 76 -1.47 -4.85 6.55
N PHE A 77 -0.68 -5.67 5.83
CA PHE A 77 -1.04 -6.01 4.46
C PHE A 77 -2.36 -6.78 4.37
N SER A 78 -2.72 -7.56 5.39
CA SER A 78 -4.02 -8.26 5.44
C SER A 78 -5.19 -7.26 5.47
N GLU A 79 -5.11 -6.25 6.34
CA GLU A 79 -6.15 -5.21 6.44
C GLU A 79 -6.24 -4.35 5.17
N ILE A 80 -5.11 -4.12 4.48
CA ILE A 80 -5.10 -3.45 3.18
C ILE A 80 -5.82 -4.30 2.13
N LEU A 81 -5.56 -5.61 2.08
CA LEU A 81 -6.25 -6.50 1.14
C LEU A 81 -7.76 -6.52 1.39
N GLU A 82 -8.18 -6.60 2.66
CA GLU A 82 -9.60 -6.52 3.04
C GLU A 82 -10.23 -5.20 2.58
N ALA A 83 -9.54 -4.07 2.79
CA ALA A 83 -10.02 -2.78 2.32
C ALA A 83 -10.12 -2.70 0.79
N LEU A 84 -9.18 -3.30 0.06
CA LEU A 84 -9.18 -3.32 -1.40
C LEU A 84 -10.27 -4.23 -1.99
N ASP A 85 -10.67 -5.28 -1.29
CA ASP A 85 -11.79 -6.14 -1.73
C ASP A 85 -13.15 -5.42 -1.67
N GLU A 86 -13.23 -4.31 -0.92
CA GLU A 86 -14.41 -3.43 -0.84
C GLU A 86 -14.39 -2.26 -1.85
N PHE A 87 -13.35 -2.15 -2.68
CA PHE A 87 -13.20 -1.03 -3.62
C PHE A 87 -14.19 -1.06 -4.79
#